data_AF-D1YXK3-F1
#
_entry.id   AF-D1YXK3-F1
#
_cell.length_a   1.000
_cell.length_b   1.000
_cell.length_c   1.000
_cell.angle_alpha   90.00
_cell.angle_beta   90.00
_cell.angle_gamma   90.00
#
_symmetry.space_group_name_H-M   'P 1'
#
loop_
_entity.id
_entity.type
_entity.pdbx_description
1 polymer ?
#
loop_
_entity_poly.entity_id
_entity_poly.type
_entity_poly.pdbx_seq_one_letter_code
_entity_poly.pdbx_strand_id
1 'polypeptide(L)'
;MRKAILTILIAALGVLALMLQKDPSLDQAQVESILKSTALSIKPGSAIVWDISPAQGWYTYSWGKDATGSGLVQADKAVKAA
;
A
#
# COMPACT_ATOMS: atom_id res chain seq x y z
N MET A 1 -17.30 -10.93 -15.29
CA MET A 1 -16.15 -10.04 -15.02
C MET A 1 -16.53 -8.95 -14.01
N ARG A 2 -16.51 -9.27 -12.70
CA ARG A 2 -16.83 -8.34 -11.60
C ARG A 2 -15.96 -8.60 -10.35
N LYS A 3 -14.67 -8.92 -10.55
CA LYS A 3 -13.73 -9.23 -9.45
C LYS A 3 -12.67 -8.15 -9.20
N ALA A 4 -12.54 -7.14 -10.06
CA ALA A 4 -11.45 -6.15 -9.94
C ALA A 4 -11.69 -5.04 -8.91
N ILE A 5 -12.94 -4.71 -8.59
CA ILE A 5 -13.27 -3.59 -7.68
C ILE A 5 -12.99 -3.96 -6.19
N LEU A 6 -12.90 -5.24 -5.84
CA LEU A 6 -12.87 -5.69 -4.44
C LEU A 6 -11.45 -5.89 -3.85
N THR A 7 -10.37 -5.75 -4.63
CA THR A 7 -9.00 -6.06 -4.15
C THR A 7 -8.18 -4.83 -3.75
N ILE A 8 -8.66 -3.61 -4.02
CA ILE A 8 -7.97 -2.38 -3.58
C ILE A 8 -8.50 -1.98 -2.19
N LEU A 9 -7.83 -2.55 -1.18
CA LEU A 9 -7.68 -2.13 0.21
C LEU A 9 -8.60 -0.99 0.72
N ILE A 10 -9.40 -1.31 1.73
CA ILE A 10 -10.38 -0.44 2.43
C ILE A 10 -9.73 0.82 3.07
N ALA A 11 -8.41 0.86 3.25
CA ALA A 11 -7.67 2.02 3.77
C ALA A 11 -7.30 3.08 2.71
N ALA A 12 -7.32 2.75 1.42
CA ALA A 12 -6.96 3.69 0.35
C ALA A 12 -8.15 4.48 -0.22
N LEU A 13 -9.38 4.15 0.20
CA LEU A 13 -10.62 4.73 -0.35
C LEU A 13 -10.69 6.25 -0.21
N GLY A 14 -10.13 6.81 0.87
CA GLY A 14 -10.06 8.26 1.06
C GLY A 14 -9.16 8.96 0.04
N VAL A 15 -7.99 8.39 -0.25
CA VAL A 15 -7.06 8.94 -1.26
C VAL A 15 -7.66 8.78 -2.66
N LEU A 16 -8.26 7.62 -2.96
CA LEU A 16 -8.98 7.40 -4.21
C LEU A 16 -10.10 8.43 -4.42
N ALA A 17 -10.90 8.70 -3.39
CA ALA A 17 -11.96 9.70 -3.46
C ALA A 17 -11.40 11.09 -3.75
N LEU A 18 -10.28 11.48 -3.13
CA LEU A 18 -9.63 12.77 -3.39
C LEU A 18 -9.02 12.84 -4.81
N MET A 19 -8.44 11.74 -5.32
CA MET A 19 -7.93 11.67 -6.68
C MET A 19 -9.07 11.83 -7.70
N LEU A 20 -10.18 11.10 -7.53
CA LEU A 20 -11.34 11.17 -8.41
C LEU A 20 -12.12 12.49 -8.27
N GLN A 21 -12.07 13.13 -7.09
CA GLN A 21 -12.59 14.48 -6.91
C GLN A 21 -11.80 15.50 -7.73
N LYS A 22 -10.47 15.33 -7.84
CA LYS A 22 -9.60 16.21 -8.61
C LYS A 22 -9.70 15.93 -10.12
N ASP A 23 -9.64 14.66 -10.52
CA ASP A 23 -9.81 14.23 -11.89
C ASP A 23 -10.77 13.02 -11.98
N PRO A 24 -12.05 13.26 -12.35
CA PRO A 24 -13.04 12.20 -12.46
C PRO A 24 -12.86 11.33 -13.72
N SER A 25 -11.93 11.66 -14.62
CA SER A 25 -11.65 10.87 -15.82
C SER A 25 -10.70 9.69 -15.58
N LEU A 26 -10.04 9.65 -14.41
CA LEU A 26 -9.09 8.60 -14.08
C LEU A 26 -9.76 7.22 -14.03
N ASP A 27 -9.17 6.29 -14.77
CA ASP A 27 -9.53 4.88 -14.71
C ASP A 27 -8.74 4.13 -13.62
N GLN A 28 -9.11 2.85 -13.43
CA GLN A 28 -8.47 1.99 -12.43
C GLN A 28 -6.96 1.84 -12.65
N ALA A 29 -6.51 1.71 -13.90
CA ALA A 29 -5.10 1.47 -14.21
C ALA A 29 -4.27 2.73 -13.93
N GLN A 30 -4.81 3.91 -14.24
CA GLN A 30 -4.19 5.20 -13.94
C GLN A 30 -4.08 5.43 -12.43
N VAL A 31 -5.16 5.19 -11.67
CA VAL A 31 -5.15 5.30 -10.20
C VAL A 31 -4.09 4.37 -9.60
N GLU A 32 -4.06 3.10 -10.02
CA GLU A 32 -3.10 2.12 -9.53
C GLU A 32 -1.66 2.53 -9.86
N SER A 33 -1.41 3.02 -11.08
CA SER A 33 -0.10 3.50 -11.52
C SER A 33 0.38 4.69 -10.68
N ILE A 34 -0.49 5.66 -10.41
CA ILE A 34 -0.18 6.84 -9.59
C ILE A 34 0.14 6.42 -8.16
N LEU A 35 -0.69 5.56 -7.54
CA LEU A 35 -0.45 5.10 -6.17
C LEU A 35 0.88 4.34 -6.04
N LYS A 36 1.22 3.48 -7.02
CA LYS A 36 2.48 2.72 -7.00
C LYS A 36 3.70 3.60 -7.22
N SER A 37 3.63 4.54 -8.17
CA SER A 37 4.76 5.41 -8.52
C SER A 37 5.04 6.49 -7.50
N THR A 38 4.03 6.91 -6.72
CA THR A 38 4.17 7.94 -5.67
C THR A 38 4.43 7.38 -4.28
N ALA A 39 4.36 6.05 -4.12
CA ALA A 39 4.57 5.38 -2.85
C ALA A 39 5.98 5.62 -2.29
N LEU A 40 6.08 5.80 -0.97
CA LEU A 40 7.35 5.79 -0.27
C LEU A 40 7.81 4.33 -0.15
N SER A 41 8.81 3.96 -0.95
CA SER A 41 9.36 2.61 -0.95
C SER A 41 9.83 2.18 0.44
N ILE A 42 9.34 1.03 0.90
CA ILE A 42 9.87 0.33 2.08
C ILE A 42 10.68 -0.85 1.56
N LYS A 43 11.95 -0.93 1.99
CA LYS A 43 12.81 -2.07 1.66
C LYS A 43 12.43 -3.28 2.53
N PRO A 44 12.65 -4.51 2.04
CA PRO A 44 12.67 -5.70 2.90
C PRO A 44 13.49 -5.45 4.16
N GLY A 45 13.08 -6.02 5.27
CA GLY A 45 13.71 -5.76 6.55
C GLY A 45 13.39 -6.82 7.58
N SER A 46 14.02 -6.66 8.73
CA SER A 46 13.84 -7.55 9.86
C SER A 46 13.52 -6.75 11.11
N ALA A 47 12.72 -7.33 11.99
CA ALA A 47 12.41 -6.77 13.29
C ALA A 47 12.64 -7.84 14.36
N ILE A 48 13.19 -7.40 15.49
CA ILE A 48 13.23 -8.22 16.70
C ILE A 48 11.89 -8.02 17.42
N VAL A 49 11.14 -9.11 17.59
CA VAL A 49 9.80 -9.11 18.18
C VAL A 49 9.80 -10.06 19.37
N TRP A 50 9.19 -9.63 20.47
CA TRP A 50 8.89 -10.53 21.57
C TRP A 50 7.68 -11.38 21.20
N ASP A 51 7.85 -12.69 21.13
CA ASP A 51 6.80 -13.64 20.76
C ASP A 51 6.65 -14.71 21.86
N ILE A 52 5.46 -15.32 21.92
CA ILE A 52 5.12 -16.41 22.83
C ILE A 52 5.08 -17.77 22.12
N SER A 53 5.11 -17.80 20.78
CA SER A 53 5.09 -19.02 19.97
C SER A 53 6.29 -19.07 19.03
N PRO A 54 7.00 -20.21 18.90
CA PRO A 54 6.72 -21.52 19.51
C PRO A 54 7.13 -21.65 20.99
N ALA A 55 7.91 -20.70 21.51
CA ALA A 55 8.21 -20.55 22.92
C ALA A 55 8.35 -19.05 23.24
N GLN A 56 8.33 -18.67 24.52
CA GLN A 56 8.45 -17.27 24.90
C GLN A 56 9.88 -16.76 24.74
N GLY A 57 10.09 -15.74 23.90
CA GLY A 57 11.42 -15.18 23.65
C GLY A 57 11.46 -14.06 22.61
N TRP A 58 12.68 -13.57 22.34
CA TRP A 58 12.95 -12.61 21.28
C TRP A 58 13.25 -13.34 19.96
N TYR A 59 12.49 -13.03 18.92
CA TYR A 59 12.63 -13.62 17.60
C TYR A 59 12.94 -12.56 16.55
N THR A 60 13.81 -12.90 15.61
CA THR A 60 14.04 -12.05 14.42
C THR A 60 13.11 -12.51 13.31
N TYR A 61 12.11 -11.70 13.01
CA TYR A 61 11.26 -11.90 11.84
C TYR A 61 11.81 -11.10 10.68
N SER A 62 11.85 -11.71 9.51
CA SER A 62 12.31 -11.07 8.27
C SER A 62 11.23 -11.16 7.22
N TRP A 63 10.97 -10.05 6.54
CA TRP A 63 9.94 -9.95 5.51
C TRP A 63 10.58 -9.75 4.15
N GLY A 64 10.06 -10.47 3.15
CA GLY A 64 10.44 -10.27 1.75
C GLY A 64 9.86 -8.99 1.15
N LYS A 65 10.23 -8.71 -0.10
CA LYS A 65 9.72 -7.56 -0.86
C LYS A 65 8.19 -7.57 -1.02
N ASP A 66 7.61 -8.75 -1.03
CA ASP A 66 6.18 -9.02 -1.14
C ASP A 66 5.37 -8.51 0.07
N ALA A 67 6.00 -8.35 1.24
CA ALA A 67 5.33 -7.79 2.42
C ALA A 67 5.03 -6.28 2.31
N THR A 68 5.70 -5.59 1.39
CA THR A 68 5.68 -4.11 1.31
C THR A 68 5.01 -3.54 0.07
N GLY A 69 4.71 -4.37 -0.94
CA GLY A 69 4.17 -3.91 -2.21
C GLY A 69 5.06 -2.84 -2.86
N SER A 70 4.46 -1.74 -3.32
CA SER A 70 5.20 -0.56 -3.80
C SER A 70 5.64 0.40 -2.69
N GLY A 71 5.20 0.18 -1.44
CA GLY A 71 5.51 1.01 -0.28
C GLY A 71 4.29 1.68 0.37
N LEU A 72 4.54 2.71 1.19
CA LEU A 72 3.49 3.47 1.86
C LEU A 72 2.87 4.51 0.92
N VAL A 73 1.54 4.56 0.90
CA VAL A 73 0.81 5.59 0.15
C VAL A 73 1.18 6.98 0.69
N GLN A 74 1.47 7.90 -0.24
CA GLN A 74 1.72 9.31 0.03
C GLN A 74 0.56 10.12 -0.56
N ALA A 75 -0.45 10.42 0.27
CA ALA A 75 -1.72 10.99 -0.19
C ALA A 75 -1.55 12.32 -0.93
N ASP A 76 -0.67 13.19 -0.43
CA ASP A 76 -0.31 14.48 -1.04
C ASP A 76 0.29 14.28 -2.44
N LYS A 77 1.23 13.35 -2.59
CA LYS A 77 1.89 13.06 -3.87
C LYS A 77 0.94 12.41 -4.86
N ALA A 78 0.11 11.48 -4.39
CA ALA A 78 -0.88 10.80 -5.22
C ALA A 78 -1.93 11.78 -5.75
N VAL A 79 -2.53 12.61 -4.89
CA VAL A 79 -3.52 13.63 -5.32
C VAL A 79 -2.86 14.71 -6.18
N LYS A 80 -1.58 15.03 -5.98
CA LYS A 80 -0.85 15.95 -6.86
C LYS A 80 -0.65 15.37 -8.27
N ALA A 81 -0.43 14.06 -8.38
CA ALA A 81 -0.18 13.34 -9.63
C ALA A 81 -1.45 12.83 -10.34
N ALA A 82 -2.59 12.77 -9.63
CA ALA A 82 -3.94 12.66 -10.20
C ALA A 82 -4.27 13.87 -11.05
#